data_AF-A0A358XUZ4-F1
#
_entry.id   AF-A0A358XUZ4-F1
#
_cell.length_a   1.000
_cell.length_b   1.000
_cell.length_c   1.000
_cell.angle_alpha   90.00
_cell.angle_beta   90.00
_cell.angle_gamma   90.00
#
_symmetry.space_group_name_H-M   'P 1'
#
loop_
_entity.id
_entity.type
_entity.pdbx_description
1 polymer ?
#
loop_
_entity_poly.entity_id
_entity_poly.type
_entity_poly.pdbx_seq_one_letter_code
_entity_poly.pdbx_strand_id
1 'polypeptide(L)'
;MTHCLRVGVGGPVGSGKTALLRQLCKALRDHYDIAVVTNDIYTREDADFLLRHEALAADRILGVETGGCPHTAIREDASMNLAAIDDLQNRHPNLELVLVESGGDNLSATFSPELSDLTLYVIDVSAGDKIPRKGGPGITKSDLLIINK
;
A
#
# COMPACT_ATOMS: atom_id res chain seq x y z
N MET A 1 13.32 -19.31 -7.24
CA MET A 1 12.37 -18.66 -6.32
C MET A 1 11.40 -17.88 -7.18
N THR A 2 10.10 -18.12 -7.02
CA THR A 2 9.05 -17.33 -7.66
C THR A 2 9.18 -15.90 -7.17
N HIS A 3 9.21 -14.94 -8.10
CA HIS A 3 9.27 -13.53 -7.74
C HIS A 3 7.92 -13.12 -7.13
N CYS A 4 7.91 -12.73 -5.85
CA CYS A 4 6.72 -12.19 -5.20
C CYS A 4 6.42 -10.81 -5.81
N LEU A 5 5.22 -10.64 -6.38
CA LEU A 5 4.79 -9.35 -6.91
C LEU A 5 4.56 -8.37 -5.75
N ARG A 6 5.06 -7.15 -5.87
CA ARG A 6 4.86 -6.09 -4.88
C ARG A 6 4.05 -4.96 -5.51
N VAL A 7 2.91 -4.65 -4.92
CA VAL A 7 1.99 -3.63 -5.42
C VAL A 7 1.85 -2.52 -4.40
N GLY A 8 2.41 -1.36 -4.72
CA GLY A 8 2.28 -0.13 -3.94
C GLY A 8 0.90 0.49 -4.12
N VAL A 9 0.25 0.85 -3.03
CA VAL A 9 -1.03 1.55 -3.01
C VAL A 9 -0.84 2.90 -2.34
N GLY A 10 -0.74 3.93 -3.17
CA GLY A 10 -0.51 5.32 -2.75
C GLY A 10 -1.77 6.19 -2.86
N GLY A 11 -1.70 7.38 -2.28
CA GLY A 11 -2.78 8.36 -2.36
C GLY A 11 -2.90 9.24 -1.11
N PRO A 12 -3.73 10.30 -1.15
CA PRO A 12 -3.99 11.16 0.00
C PRO A 12 -4.55 10.43 1.22
N VAL A 13 -4.37 11.05 2.39
CA VAL A 13 -5.05 10.64 3.62
C VAL A 13 -6.57 10.66 3.38
N GLY A 14 -7.26 9.58 3.73
CA GLY A 14 -8.72 9.48 3.60
C GLY A 14 -9.27 9.17 2.20
N SER A 15 -8.42 8.99 1.19
CA SER A 15 -8.86 8.68 -0.19
C SER A 15 -9.47 7.27 -0.34
N GLY A 16 -9.20 6.38 0.62
CA GLY A 16 -9.79 5.03 0.69
C GLY A 16 -8.83 3.88 0.40
N LYS A 17 -7.51 4.10 0.52
CA LYS A 17 -6.46 3.08 0.35
C LYS A 17 -6.70 1.82 1.20
N THR A 18 -6.79 1.94 2.53
CA THR A 18 -7.11 0.83 3.44
C THR A 18 -8.41 0.10 3.07
N ALA A 19 -9.44 0.85 2.64
CA ALA A 19 -10.72 0.28 2.22
C ALA A 19 -10.58 -0.53 0.92
N LEU A 20 -9.78 -0.06 -0.03
CA LEU A 20 -9.42 -0.80 -1.24
C LEU A 20 -8.64 -2.08 -0.88
N LEU A 21 -7.61 -1.98 -0.04
CA LEU A 21 -6.82 -3.13 0.41
C LEU A 21 -7.70 -4.21 1.03
N ARG A 22 -8.63 -3.83 1.91
CA ARG A 22 -9.59 -4.77 2.51
C ARG A 22 -10.38 -5.54 1.46
N GLN A 23 -10.85 -4.86 0.42
CA GLN A 23 -11.64 -5.50 -0.64
C GLN A 23 -10.77 -6.39 -1.53
N LEU A 24 -9.58 -5.93 -1.91
CA LEU A 24 -8.62 -6.73 -2.65
C LEU A 24 -8.23 -7.99 -1.90
N CYS A 25 -7.94 -7.89 -0.60
CA CYS A 25 -7.63 -9.06 0.24
C CYS A 25 -8.78 -10.07 0.23
N LYS A 26 -10.02 -9.62 0.45
CA LYS A 26 -11.18 -10.52 0.46
C LYS A 26 -11.44 -11.17 -0.90
N ALA A 27 -11.17 -10.46 -2.00
CA ALA A 27 -11.38 -10.98 -3.34
C ALA A 27 -10.26 -11.93 -3.80
N LEU A 28 -9.03 -11.76 -3.30
CA LEU A 28 -7.84 -12.45 -3.83
C LEU A 28 -7.33 -13.58 -2.93
N ARG A 29 -7.60 -13.55 -1.61
CA ARG A 29 -7.00 -14.47 -0.63
C ARG A 29 -7.33 -15.96 -0.83
N ASP A 30 -8.42 -16.26 -1.54
CA ASP A 30 -8.83 -17.63 -1.84
C ASP A 30 -8.21 -18.16 -3.15
N HIS A 31 -7.51 -17.29 -3.88
CA HIS A 31 -6.93 -17.57 -5.20
C HIS A 31 -5.40 -17.43 -5.23
N TYR A 32 -4.83 -16.59 -4.36
CA TYR A 32 -3.42 -16.27 -4.32
C TYR A 32 -2.89 -16.26 -2.89
N ASP A 33 -1.62 -16.63 -2.71
CA ASP A 33 -0.92 -16.47 -1.44
C ASP A 33 -0.51 -14.99 -1.27
N ILE A 34 -1.23 -14.26 -0.41
CA ILE A 34 -1.09 -12.79 -0.28
C ILE A 34 -0.80 -12.30 1.14
N ALA A 35 -0.14 -11.15 1.22
CA ALA A 35 0.12 -10.42 2.46
C ALA A 35 0.03 -8.90 2.27
N VAL A 36 0.00 -8.16 3.37
CA VAL A 36 -0.11 -6.71 3.38
C VAL A 36 0.96 -6.10 4.30
N VAL A 37 1.60 -5.04 3.82
CA VAL A 37 2.36 -4.10 4.64
C VAL A 37 1.62 -2.76 4.62
N THR A 38 1.24 -2.23 5.78
CA THR A 38 0.67 -0.88 5.89
C THR A 38 1.71 0.06 6.48
N ASN A 39 1.65 1.33 6.11
CA ASN A 39 2.50 2.37 6.68
C ASN A 39 1.64 3.35 7.43
N ASP A 40 2.07 3.73 8.62
CA ASP A 40 1.48 4.79 9.42
C ASP A 40 2.60 5.61 10.07
N ILE A 41 2.38 6.91 10.29
CA ILE A 41 3.44 7.79 10.81
C ILE A 41 3.65 7.56 12.32
N TYR A 42 2.56 7.39 13.08
CA TYR A 42 2.57 7.36 14.54
C TYR A 42 1.73 6.22 15.14
N THR A 43 1.09 5.41 14.29
CA THR A 43 0.06 4.46 14.70
C THR A 43 0.23 3.14 13.98
N ARG A 44 -0.65 2.19 14.30
CA ARG A 44 -0.84 0.94 13.54
C ARG A 44 -2.29 0.77 13.13
N GLU A 45 -3.00 1.88 12.98
CA GLU A 45 -4.46 1.91 12.83
C GLU A 45 -4.89 1.21 11.54
N ASP A 46 -4.15 1.38 10.44
CA ASP A 46 -4.47 0.71 9.17
C ASP A 46 -4.28 -0.82 9.25
N ALA A 47 -3.23 -1.29 9.91
CA ALA A 47 -3.02 -2.73 10.15
C ALA A 47 -4.13 -3.29 11.05
N ASP A 48 -4.43 -2.62 12.16
CA ASP A 48 -5.46 -3.02 13.11
C ASP A 48 -6.87 -2.96 12.48
N PHE A 49 -7.11 -2.01 11.58
CA PHE A 49 -8.32 -1.96 10.77
C PHE A 49 -8.46 -3.23 9.91
N LEU A 50 -7.42 -3.61 9.16
CA LEU A 50 -7.47 -4.80 8.30
C LEU A 50 -7.66 -6.09 9.12
N LEU A 51 -7.01 -6.19 10.29
CA LEU A 51 -7.15 -7.31 11.21
C LEU A 51 -8.58 -7.42 11.76
N ARG A 52 -9.14 -6.31 12.28
CA ARG A 52 -10.52 -6.25 12.81
C ARG A 52 -11.58 -6.61 11.76
N HIS A 53 -11.29 -6.37 10.49
CA HIS A 53 -12.19 -6.67 9.38
C HIS A 53 -11.94 -8.03 8.72
N GLU A 54 -11.05 -8.83 9.31
CA GLU A 54 -10.67 -10.17 8.85
C GLU A 54 -10.28 -10.14 7.38
N ALA A 55 -9.46 -9.15 6.98
CA ALA A 55 -8.97 -9.05 5.60
C ALA A 55 -8.11 -10.28 5.25
N LEU A 56 -7.14 -10.59 6.11
CA LEU A 56 -6.26 -11.77 6.06
C LEU A 56 -5.99 -12.29 7.49
N ALA A 57 -5.31 -13.43 7.58
CA ALA A 57 -4.77 -13.92 8.85
C ALA A 57 -3.74 -12.95 9.44
N ALA A 58 -3.59 -12.94 10.76
CA ALA A 58 -2.79 -11.94 11.47
C ALA A 58 -1.30 -11.98 11.13
N ASP A 59 -0.77 -13.16 10.82
CA ASP A 59 0.61 -13.39 10.41
C ASP A 59 0.91 -12.93 8.97
N ARG A 60 -0.09 -12.39 8.26
CA ARG A 60 0.00 -11.87 6.88
C ARG A 60 -0.18 -10.35 6.79
N ILE A 61 -0.37 -9.66 7.91
CA ILE A 61 -0.53 -8.20 7.95
C ILE A 61 0.54 -7.63 8.87
N LEU A 62 1.41 -6.79 8.32
CA LEU A 62 2.43 -6.05 9.08
C LEU A 62 2.18 -4.55 8.97
N GLY A 63 2.19 -3.87 10.12
CA GLY A 63 2.22 -2.41 10.18
C GLY A 63 3.65 -1.93 10.38
N VAL A 64 4.08 -0.98 9.55
CA VAL A 64 5.38 -0.31 9.64
C VAL A 64 5.14 1.12 10.07
N GLU A 65 5.68 1.48 11.23
CA GLU A 65 5.69 2.86 11.72
C GLU A 65 6.84 3.60 11.04
N THR A 66 6.52 4.48 10.09
CA THR A 66 7.54 5.13 9.23
C THR A 66 8.26 6.27 9.93
N GLY A 67 7.71 6.76 11.04
CA GLY A 67 8.04 8.09 11.55
C GLY A 67 7.64 9.18 10.56
N GLY A 68 8.25 10.36 10.69
CA GLY A 68 7.85 11.63 10.07
C GLY A 68 7.29 11.59 8.63
N CYS A 69 8.16 11.57 7.61
CA CYS A 69 7.73 11.80 6.22
C CYS A 69 7.36 10.48 5.50
N PRO A 70 6.08 10.25 5.16
CA PRO A 70 5.63 8.98 4.57
C PRO A 70 6.24 8.70 3.19
N HIS A 71 6.55 9.72 2.37
CA HIS A 71 7.24 9.51 1.08
C HIS A 71 8.61 8.86 1.25
N THR A 72 9.35 9.17 2.33
CA THR A 72 10.69 8.65 2.57
C THR A 72 10.64 7.14 2.68
N ALA A 73 9.71 6.62 3.48
CA ALA A 73 9.56 5.19 3.71
C ALA A 73 9.17 4.37 2.48
N ILE A 74 8.62 5.01 1.45
CA ILE A 74 8.24 4.33 0.19
C ILE A 74 9.15 4.66 -0.99
N ARG A 75 10.07 5.62 -0.85
CA ARG A 75 10.89 6.11 -1.97
C ARG A 75 12.36 6.26 -1.62
N GLU A 76 12.72 7.23 -0.77
CA GLU A 76 14.13 7.56 -0.51
C GLU A 76 14.82 6.51 0.36
N ASP A 77 14.11 5.95 1.35
CA ASP A 77 14.61 4.91 2.24
C ASP A 77 13.48 3.90 2.50
N ALA A 78 13.39 2.92 1.60
CA ALA A 78 12.41 1.84 1.69
C ALA A 78 12.84 0.68 2.60
N SER A 79 13.94 0.81 3.34
CA SER A 79 14.56 -0.30 4.09
C SER A 79 13.61 -0.99 5.07
N MET A 80 12.80 -0.22 5.81
CA MET A 80 11.82 -0.79 6.75
C MET A 80 10.73 -1.61 6.06
N ASN A 81 10.25 -1.13 4.91
CA ASN A 81 9.25 -1.85 4.12
C ASN A 81 9.84 -3.10 3.47
N LEU A 82 11.05 -3.01 2.92
CA LEU A 82 11.76 -4.16 2.34
C LEU A 82 12.01 -5.24 3.39
N ALA A 83 12.47 -4.86 4.59
CA ALA A 83 12.64 -5.80 5.70
C ALA A 83 11.32 -6.46 6.11
N ALA A 84 10.21 -5.72 6.15
CA ALA A 84 8.89 -6.28 6.43
C ALA A 84 8.42 -7.27 5.35
N ILE A 85 8.73 -7.01 4.08
CA ILE A 85 8.45 -7.91 2.96
C ILE A 85 9.28 -9.20 3.08
N ASP A 86 10.58 -9.07 3.34
CA ASP A 86 11.48 -10.22 3.54
C ASP A 86 10.98 -11.10 4.70
N ASP A 87 10.55 -10.49 5.81
CA ASP A 87 9.94 -11.17 6.94
C ASP A 87 8.69 -11.97 6.54
N LEU A 88 7.82 -11.40 5.72
CA LEU A 88 6.62 -12.07 5.21
C LEU A 88 6.97 -13.24 4.29
N GLN A 89 7.94 -13.07 3.38
CA GLN A 89 8.38 -14.12 2.47
C GLN A 89 9.06 -15.27 3.22
N ASN A 90 9.79 -14.98 4.30
CA ASN A 90 10.38 -16.01 5.17
C ASN A 90 9.31 -16.80 5.94
N ARG A 91 8.23 -16.13 6.39
CA ARG A 91 7.10 -16.77 7.09
C ARG A 91 6.21 -17.58 6.14
N HIS A 92 6.04 -17.10 4.92
CA HIS A 92 5.17 -17.67 3.89
C HIS A 92 5.97 -17.95 2.61
N PRO A 93 6.67 -19.09 2.49
CA PRO A 93 7.59 -19.36 1.38
C PRO A 93 6.95 -19.39 -0.02
N ASN A 94 5.62 -19.51 -0.09
CA ASN A 94 4.86 -19.54 -1.34
C ASN A 94 4.21 -18.19 -1.67
N LEU A 95 4.51 -17.13 -0.92
CA LEU A 95 3.90 -15.81 -1.09
C LEU A 95 4.05 -15.29 -2.52
N GLU A 96 2.93 -14.99 -3.15
CA GLU A 96 2.84 -14.58 -4.55
C GLU A 96 2.70 -13.06 -4.71
N LEU A 97 2.05 -12.40 -3.74
CA LEU A 97 1.75 -10.98 -3.79
C LEU A 97 1.81 -10.31 -2.41
N VAL A 98 2.50 -9.17 -2.33
CA VAL A 98 2.43 -8.24 -1.20
C VAL A 98 1.84 -6.91 -1.64
N LEU A 99 0.79 -6.47 -0.95
CA LEU A 99 0.26 -5.12 -1.07
C LEU A 99 0.96 -4.20 -0.07
N VAL A 100 1.46 -3.05 -0.52
CA VAL A 100 2.15 -2.06 0.32
C VAL A 100 1.37 -0.76 0.33
N GLU A 101 0.66 -0.45 1.41
CA GLU A 101 -0.05 0.82 1.56
C GLU A 101 0.89 1.91 2.10
N SER A 102 0.88 3.09 1.46
CA SER A 102 1.56 4.27 2.00
C SER A 102 0.77 4.94 3.12
N GLY A 103 1.44 5.65 4.03
CA GLY A 103 0.81 6.35 5.17
C GLY A 103 -0.02 7.59 4.83
N GLY A 104 -0.44 7.73 3.57
CA GLY A 104 -1.16 8.90 3.08
C GLY A 104 -0.24 10.07 2.76
N ASP A 105 -0.29 10.54 1.51
CA ASP A 105 0.61 11.61 1.06
C ASP A 105 -0.01 12.42 -0.08
N ASN A 106 0.60 13.53 -0.43
CA ASN A 106 0.15 14.42 -1.49
C ASN A 106 0.41 13.81 -2.90
N LEU A 107 0.00 14.57 -3.93
CA LEU A 107 0.03 14.16 -5.34
C LEU A 107 1.42 13.85 -5.90
N SER A 108 2.50 14.18 -5.17
CA SER A 108 3.88 13.91 -5.55
C SER A 108 4.43 12.57 -5.07
N ALA A 109 3.65 11.81 -4.29
CA ALA A 109 4.08 10.53 -3.78
C ALA A 109 4.18 9.47 -4.89
N THR A 110 5.31 8.76 -4.88
CA THR A 110 5.64 7.68 -5.82
C THR A 110 6.43 6.63 -5.07
N PHE A 111 6.25 5.36 -5.42
CA PHE A 111 7.05 4.28 -4.84
C PHE A 111 8.41 4.18 -5.54
N SER A 112 9.44 3.76 -4.79
CA SER A 112 10.70 3.31 -5.36
C SER A 112 10.46 2.06 -6.21
N PRO A 113 11.09 1.93 -7.40
CA PRO A 113 11.09 0.68 -8.16
C PRO A 113 11.67 -0.51 -7.37
N GLU A 114 12.49 -0.24 -6.35
CA GLU A 114 13.00 -1.29 -5.47
C GLU A 114 11.92 -1.84 -4.54
N LEU A 115 10.90 -1.04 -4.19
CA LEU A 115 9.83 -1.44 -3.26
C LEU A 115 8.59 -1.96 -3.98
N SER A 116 8.28 -1.44 -5.16
CA SER A 116 7.01 -1.67 -5.84
C SER A 116 7.22 -1.96 -7.32
N ASP A 117 6.66 -3.08 -7.79
CA ASP A 117 6.70 -3.49 -9.19
C ASP A 117 5.54 -2.85 -9.98
N LEU A 118 4.39 -2.63 -9.32
CA LEU A 118 3.21 -1.94 -9.86
C LEU A 118 2.64 -0.97 -8.83
N THR A 119 2.18 0.19 -9.28
CA THR A 119 1.65 1.24 -8.41
C THR A 119 0.19 1.56 -8.72
N LEU A 120 -0.67 1.39 -7.71
CA LEU A 120 -2.03 1.91 -7.71
C LEU A 120 -2.05 3.25 -6.98
N TYR A 121 -2.70 4.25 -7.54
CA TYR A 121 -2.84 5.57 -6.90
C TYR A 121 -4.31 5.92 -6.70
N VAL A 122 -4.71 6.18 -5.45
CA VAL A 122 -6.10 6.39 -5.05
C VAL A 122 -6.32 7.86 -4.70
N ILE A 123 -7.22 8.52 -5.44
CA ILE A 123 -7.78 9.83 -5.11
C ILE A 123 -9.27 9.70 -4.84
N ASP A 124 -9.90 10.72 -4.25
CA ASP A 124 -11.33 10.72 -4.01
C ASP A 124 -12.04 11.97 -4.54
N VAL A 125 -13.32 11.82 -4.91
CA VAL A 125 -14.15 12.90 -5.46
C VAL A 125 -14.31 14.05 -4.47
N SER A 126 -14.36 13.77 -3.17
CA SER A 126 -14.51 14.80 -2.12
C SER A 126 -13.27 15.68 -1.96
N ALA A 127 -12.09 15.27 -2.45
CA ALA A 127 -10.90 16.10 -2.54
C ALA A 127 -11.01 17.21 -3.62
N GLY A 128 -12.01 17.10 -4.51
CA GLY A 128 -12.41 18.12 -5.49
C GLY A 128 -12.10 17.76 -6.94
N ASP A 129 -12.99 18.21 -7.83
CA ASP A 129 -12.96 17.96 -9.29
C ASP A 129 -11.64 18.39 -9.98
N LYS A 130 -10.92 19.35 -9.39
CA LYS A 130 -9.65 19.87 -9.91
C LYS A 130 -8.43 19.02 -9.55
N ILE A 131 -8.57 17.99 -8.71
CA ILE A 131 -7.43 17.15 -8.29
C ILE A 131 -6.72 16.50 -9.49
N PRO A 132 -7.40 15.85 -10.45
CA PRO A 132 -6.74 15.33 -11.66
C PRO A 132 -5.96 16.41 -12.44
N ARG A 133 -6.50 17.64 -12.50
CA ARG A 133 -5.87 18.77 -13.21
C ARG A 133 -4.64 19.33 -12.50
N LYS A 134 -4.47 19.06 -11.19
CA LYS A 134 -3.25 19.43 -10.47
C LYS A 134 -2.05 18.55 -10.86
N GLY A 135 -2.29 17.41 -11.52
CA GLY A 135 -1.24 16.49 -11.95
C GLY A 135 -0.46 15.91 -10.77
N GLY A 136 0.86 15.82 -10.91
CA GLY A 136 1.71 15.11 -9.96
C GLY A 136 1.92 13.66 -10.37
N PRO A 137 3.09 13.08 -10.08
CA PRO A 137 3.44 11.75 -10.56
C PRO A 137 2.52 10.63 -10.07
N GLY A 138 1.83 10.78 -8.93
CA GLY A 138 0.78 9.84 -8.54
C GLY A 138 -0.38 9.76 -9.55
N ILE A 139 -0.77 10.89 -10.14
CA ILE A 139 -1.83 10.95 -11.17
C ILE A 139 -1.30 10.59 -12.56
N THR A 140 -0.08 11.02 -12.89
CA THR A 140 0.42 10.94 -14.27
C THR A 140 1.33 9.75 -14.56
N LYS A 141 1.82 9.06 -13.53
CA LYS A 141 2.81 7.98 -13.67
C LYS A 141 2.46 6.68 -12.94
N SER A 142 1.38 6.63 -12.16
CA SER A 142 0.90 5.36 -11.59
C SER A 142 0.47 4.40 -12.70
N ASP A 143 0.68 3.10 -12.52
CA ASP A 143 0.20 2.08 -13.45
C ASP A 143 -1.34 2.03 -13.51
N LEU A 144 -2.01 2.32 -12.39
CA LEU A 144 -3.46 2.48 -12.35
C LEU A 144 -3.87 3.63 -11.40
N LEU A 145 -4.60 4.61 -11.94
CA LEU A 145 -5.26 5.66 -11.17
C LEU A 145 -6.69 5.23 -10.82
N ILE A 146 -7.05 5.36 -9.54
CA ILE A 146 -8.37 5.05 -9.00
C ILE A 146 -8.98 6.35 -8.49
N ILE A 147 -10.15 6.72 -9.02
CA ILE A 147 -10.97 7.82 -8.52
C ILE A 147 -12.11 7.20 -7.71
N ASN A 148 -12.02 7.31 -6.38
CA ASN A 148 -12.96 6.74 -5.43
C ASN A 148 -14.02 7.76 -4.97
N LYS A 149 -15.12 7.27 -4.37
CA LYS A 149 -16.28 8.05 -3.92
C LYS A 149 -16.91 8.89 -5.03
#